data_AF-A0A7V3H5B8-F1
#
_entry.id   AF-A0A7V3H5B8-F1
#
_cell.length_a   1.000
_cell.length_b   1.000
_cell.length_c   1.000
_cell.angle_alpha   90.00
_cell.angle_beta   90.00
_cell.angle_gamma   90.00
#
_symmetry.space_group_name_H-M   'P 1'
#
loop_
_entity.id
_entity.type
_entity.pdbx_description
1 polymer ?
#
loop_
_entity_poly.entity_id
_entity_poly.type
_entity_poly.pdbx_seq_one_letter_code
_entity_poly.pdbx_strand_id
1 'polypeptide(L)'
;MTRAEIIREAAREAGPAPPGGYAGRLLRVDLGSGRAWSLPWTPEEMRASIGGVGLGAGILYDEVPAEVGWDHPENRLVLATGPLAGLPVWGTGGLTVITRGALTNGATSSQANGFFGASLKFSGYDAIVIQGQAPRWVYLSINDDVVELRDAAHLLGRDTWETQDALSRELGLAGHALSVYGIGPAGEQLVRFAVIAGDYGHVASKNGCGAVMGKKRLKAVAIVRGTRGLTAADPRGLIQAADDIAYDLKTD
;
A
#
# COMPACT_ATOMS: atom_id res chain seq x y z
N MET A 1 -16.93 -17.57 15.60
CA MET A 1 -17.36 -16.30 14.96
C MET A 1 -16.85 -15.15 15.82
N THR A 2 -15.58 -14.78 15.64
CA THR A 2 -14.98 -13.61 16.28
C THR A 2 -15.42 -12.38 15.49
N ARG A 3 -16.03 -11.42 16.19
CA ARG A 3 -16.46 -10.12 15.64
C ARG A 3 -15.27 -9.50 14.89
N ALA A 4 -15.45 -9.17 13.61
CA ALA A 4 -14.58 -8.20 12.96
C ALA A 4 -14.61 -6.92 13.80
N GLU A 5 -13.44 -6.43 14.20
CA GLU A 5 -13.34 -5.10 14.79
C GLU A 5 -13.51 -4.11 13.63
N ILE A 6 -14.75 -3.68 13.42
CA ILE A 6 -15.09 -2.65 12.44
C ILE A 6 -14.46 -1.36 12.94
N ILE A 7 -13.26 -1.06 12.47
CA ILE A 7 -12.58 0.20 12.77
C ILE A 7 -13.10 1.21 11.75
N ARG A 8 -14.21 1.88 12.08
CA ARG A 8 -14.67 2.98 11.23
C ARG A 8 -13.64 4.09 11.29
N GLU A 9 -13.27 4.59 10.12
CA GLU A 9 -12.43 5.78 9.99
C GLU A 9 -12.97 6.89 10.90
N ALA A 10 -12.12 7.47 11.75
CA ALA A 10 -12.45 8.69 12.47
C ALA A 10 -12.70 9.84 11.47
N ALA A 11 -13.64 10.73 11.79
CA ALA A 11 -14.22 11.73 10.89
C ALA A 11 -13.24 12.38 9.89
N ARG A 12 -13.70 12.48 8.63
CA ARG A 12 -13.06 13.16 7.51
C ARG A 12 -12.75 14.62 7.86
N GLU A 13 -11.48 14.97 8.05
CA GLU A 13 -11.05 16.37 8.03
C GLU A 13 -10.95 16.85 6.58
N ALA A 14 -11.72 17.89 6.24
CA ALA A 14 -11.74 18.46 4.91
C ALA A 14 -10.49 19.34 4.70
N GLY A 15 -9.47 18.78 4.04
CA GLY A 15 -8.34 19.54 3.52
C GLY A 15 -8.68 20.29 2.23
N PRO A 16 -7.78 21.18 1.74
CA PRO A 16 -7.92 21.81 0.43
C PRO A 16 -7.97 20.75 -0.67
N ALA A 17 -8.68 21.05 -1.77
CA ALA A 17 -8.78 20.13 -2.90
C ALA A 17 -7.37 19.80 -3.46
N PRO A 18 -7.05 18.52 -3.66
CA PRO A 18 -5.73 18.14 -4.15
C PRO A 18 -5.58 18.49 -5.65
N PRO A 19 -4.34 18.67 -6.15
CA PRO A 19 -4.08 18.75 -7.58
C PRO A 19 -4.53 17.47 -8.30
N GLY A 20 -4.75 17.57 -9.61
CA GLY A 20 -5.12 16.40 -10.42
C GLY A 20 -4.10 15.26 -10.29
N GLY A 21 -4.61 14.02 -10.26
CA GLY A 21 -3.82 12.80 -10.07
C GLY A 21 -3.57 12.41 -8.60
N TYR A 22 -3.95 13.24 -7.63
CA TYR A 22 -3.81 12.92 -6.19
C TYR A 22 -5.16 12.63 -5.55
N ALA A 23 -5.19 11.69 -4.60
CA ALA A 23 -6.39 11.41 -3.81
C ALA A 23 -6.54 12.38 -2.62
N GLY A 24 -5.43 12.90 -2.11
CA GLY A 24 -5.38 13.94 -1.08
C GLY A 24 -5.22 13.46 0.35
N ARG A 25 -5.01 12.15 0.59
CA ARG A 25 -5.05 11.58 1.95
C ARG A 25 -4.03 10.46 2.13
N LEU A 26 -3.52 10.36 3.35
CA LEU A 26 -2.68 9.26 3.82
C LEU A 26 -3.48 8.41 4.81
N LEU A 27 -3.65 7.12 4.54
CA LEU A 27 -4.24 6.19 5.49
C LEU A 27 -3.18 5.79 6.53
N ARG A 28 -3.44 6.03 7.81
CA ARG A 28 -2.60 5.63 8.93
C ARG A 28 -3.21 4.41 9.60
N VAL A 29 -2.38 3.40 9.88
CA VAL A 29 -2.80 2.17 10.56
C VAL A 29 -1.82 1.86 11.68
N ASP A 30 -2.32 1.85 12.91
CA ASP A 30 -1.60 1.39 14.09
C ASP A 30 -2.07 -0.02 14.45
N LEU A 31 -1.20 -0.99 14.21
CA LEU A 31 -1.52 -2.41 14.42
C LEU A 31 -1.55 -2.81 15.90
N GLY A 32 -0.86 -2.08 16.78
CA GLY A 32 -0.82 -2.38 18.21
C GLY A 32 -2.12 -2.00 18.90
N SER A 33 -2.64 -0.83 18.58
CA SER A 33 -3.94 -0.34 19.08
C SER A 33 -5.13 -0.82 18.24
N GLY A 34 -4.88 -1.29 17.02
CA GLY A 34 -5.94 -1.62 16.07
C GLY A 34 -6.67 -0.38 15.54
N ARG A 35 -6.02 0.78 15.45
CA ARG A 35 -6.65 2.03 14.99
C ARG A 35 -6.28 2.33 13.54
N ALA A 36 -7.26 2.80 12.77
CA ALA A 36 -7.05 3.36 11.43
C ALA A 36 -7.66 4.78 11.35
N TRP A 37 -6.96 5.70 10.69
CA TRP A 37 -7.42 7.07 10.48
C TRP A 37 -6.75 7.66 9.23
N SER A 38 -7.36 8.64 8.57
CA SER A 38 -6.67 9.40 7.53
C SER A 38 -6.03 10.67 8.07
N LEU A 39 -4.97 11.12 7.40
CA LEU A 39 -4.50 12.50 7.46
C LEU A 39 -4.64 13.15 6.08
N PRO A 40 -4.96 14.45 6.00
CA PRO A 40 -4.86 15.18 4.74
C PRO A 40 -3.40 15.21 4.28
N TRP A 41 -3.19 15.14 2.97
CA TRP A 41 -1.90 15.40 2.34
C TRP A 41 -2.05 16.68 1.53
N THR A 42 -1.33 17.73 1.93
CA THR A 42 -1.53 19.06 1.38
C THR A 42 -0.90 19.18 -0.01
N PRO A 43 -1.41 20.09 -0.88
CA PRO A 43 -0.78 20.36 -2.17
C PRO A 43 0.70 20.78 -2.08
N GLU A 44 1.12 21.38 -0.96
CA GLU A 44 2.52 21.75 -0.74
C GLU A 44 3.40 20.52 -0.48
N GLU A 45 2.97 19.62 0.42
CA GLU A 45 3.67 18.35 0.68
C GLU A 45 3.72 17.46 -0.57
N MET A 46 2.65 17.46 -1.37
CA MET A 46 2.61 16.78 -2.66
C MET A 46 3.65 17.34 -3.63
N ARG A 47 3.78 18.67 -3.73
CA ARG A 47 4.81 19.30 -4.57
C ARG A 47 6.22 18.99 -4.09
N ALA A 48 6.43 18.94 -2.77
CA ALA A 48 7.74 18.67 -2.18
C ALA A 48 8.23 17.23 -2.41
N SER A 49 7.32 16.25 -2.45
CA SER A 49 7.69 14.83 -2.43
C SER A 49 7.13 13.99 -3.57
N ILE A 50 6.20 14.52 -4.37
CA ILE A 50 5.52 13.92 -5.55
C ILE A 50 4.68 12.68 -5.23
N GLY A 51 5.12 11.80 -4.33
CA GLY A 51 4.49 10.51 -4.04
C GLY A 51 5.51 9.38 -4.05
N GLY A 52 5.02 8.14 -4.01
CA GLY A 52 5.83 6.93 -4.05
C GLY A 52 7.02 6.98 -3.08
N VAL A 53 8.24 6.89 -3.63
CA VAL A 53 9.49 6.92 -2.86
C VAL A 53 9.68 8.22 -2.09
N GLY A 54 9.39 9.38 -2.70
CA GLY A 54 9.64 10.67 -2.07
C GLY A 54 8.78 10.85 -0.81
N LEU A 55 7.48 10.55 -0.92
CA LEU A 55 6.55 10.57 0.20
C LEU A 55 6.99 9.59 1.31
N GLY A 56 7.26 8.32 0.95
CA GLY A 56 7.64 7.32 1.92
C GLY A 56 8.99 7.57 2.59
N ALA A 57 9.97 8.12 1.85
CA ALA A 57 11.27 8.47 2.39
C ALA A 57 11.19 9.66 3.36
N GLY A 58 10.38 10.67 3.06
CA GLY A 58 10.10 11.78 3.96
C GLY A 58 9.50 11.30 5.28
N ILE A 59 8.43 10.48 5.20
CA ILE A 59 7.81 9.86 6.39
C ILE A 59 8.83 9.07 7.21
N LEU A 60 9.69 8.27 6.56
CA LEU A 60 10.70 7.49 7.27
C LEU A 60 11.74 8.38 7.95
N TYR A 61 12.14 9.47 7.31
CA TYR A 61 13.11 10.43 7.85
C TYR A 61 12.54 11.19 9.05
N ASP A 62 11.29 11.64 8.96
CA ASP A 62 10.65 12.46 9.99
C ASP A 62 10.16 11.64 11.19
N GLU A 63 9.69 10.40 10.96
CA GLU A 63 8.99 9.63 11.99
C GLU A 63 9.76 8.44 12.56
N VAL A 64 10.88 8.01 11.96
CA VAL A 64 11.65 6.85 12.44
C VAL A 64 13.00 7.30 13.01
N PRO A 65 13.13 7.35 14.36
CA PRO A 65 14.39 7.69 15.01
C PRO A 65 15.56 6.79 14.56
N ALA A 66 16.78 7.34 14.63
CA ALA A 66 17.96 6.66 14.10
C ALA A 66 18.27 5.33 14.81
N GLU A 67 17.91 5.22 16.09
CA GLU A 67 18.07 4.06 16.97
C GLU A 67 17.05 2.94 16.71
N VAL A 68 15.95 3.24 16.00
CA VAL A 68 14.87 2.27 15.78
C VAL A 68 15.30 1.20 14.78
N GLY A 69 15.34 -0.06 15.20
CA GLY A 69 15.66 -1.20 14.32
C GLY A 69 14.51 -1.58 13.38
N TRP A 70 14.81 -2.38 12.36
CA TRP A 70 13.84 -2.87 11.37
C TRP A 70 12.65 -3.62 12.01
N ASP A 71 12.88 -4.27 13.14
CA ASP A 71 11.90 -5.12 13.82
C ASP A 71 11.18 -4.43 14.98
N HIS A 72 11.44 -3.13 15.18
CA HIS A 72 10.85 -2.35 16.24
C HIS A 72 9.42 -1.87 15.86
N PRO A 73 8.46 -1.77 16.80
CA PRO A 73 7.10 -1.28 16.52
C PRO A 73 7.08 0.12 15.88
N GLU A 74 8.01 1.00 16.26
CA GLU A 74 8.13 2.35 15.69
C GLU A 74 8.67 2.39 14.26
N ASN A 75 9.21 1.30 13.72
CA ASN A 75 9.56 1.29 12.30
C ASN A 75 8.29 1.45 11.45
N ARG A 76 8.31 2.31 10.43
CA ARG A 76 7.18 2.50 9.52
C ARG A 76 7.30 1.56 8.32
N LEU A 77 6.20 0.91 7.99
CA LEU A 77 6.01 0.24 6.70
C LEU A 77 5.05 1.09 5.87
N VAL A 78 5.58 1.78 4.85
CA VAL A 78 4.81 2.66 3.97
C VAL A 78 4.54 1.95 2.65
N LEU A 79 3.27 1.92 2.25
CA LEU A 79 2.80 1.44 0.96
C LEU A 79 2.25 2.64 0.19
N ALA A 80 3.06 3.24 -0.68
CA ALA A 80 2.77 4.49 -1.37
C ALA A 80 2.55 4.30 -2.87
N THR A 81 1.91 5.30 -3.48
CA THR A 81 1.60 5.33 -4.91
C THR A 81 2.07 6.65 -5.53
N GLY A 82 2.23 6.66 -6.86
CA GLY A 82 2.52 7.88 -7.61
C GLY A 82 1.25 8.65 -8.03
N PRO A 83 1.40 9.89 -8.52
CA PRO A 83 0.28 10.69 -9.01
C PRO A 83 -0.37 10.15 -10.31
N LEU A 84 0.34 9.29 -11.04
CA LEU A 84 -0.19 8.65 -12.24
C LEU A 84 -0.96 7.36 -11.96
N ALA A 85 -0.88 6.81 -10.74
CA ALA A 85 -1.55 5.57 -10.40
C ALA A 85 -3.08 5.73 -10.50
N GLY A 86 -3.72 4.90 -11.32
CA GLY A 86 -5.16 4.95 -11.58
C GLY A 86 -5.58 5.89 -12.71
N LEU A 87 -4.64 6.62 -13.33
CA LEU A 87 -4.89 7.38 -14.55
C LEU A 87 -4.65 6.51 -15.81
N PRO A 88 -5.18 6.89 -16.99
CA PRO A 88 -5.03 6.13 -18.24
C PRO A 88 -3.61 6.26 -18.83
N VAL A 89 -2.58 5.92 -18.04
CA VAL A 89 -1.17 5.88 -18.46
C VAL A 89 -0.66 4.46 -18.22
N TRP A 90 -0.12 3.85 -19.27
CA TRP A 90 0.33 2.46 -19.26
C TRP A 90 1.39 2.20 -18.17
N GLY A 91 1.23 1.12 -17.40
CA GLY A 91 2.22 0.66 -16.42
C GLY A 91 2.34 1.48 -15.13
N THR A 92 1.44 2.42 -14.85
CA THR A 92 1.58 3.37 -13.72
C THR A 92 0.84 2.98 -12.43
N GLY A 93 0.16 1.82 -12.40
CA GLY A 93 -0.64 1.35 -11.26
C GLY A 93 0.15 0.76 -10.07
N GLY A 94 1.47 0.96 -10.04
CA GLY A 94 2.38 0.27 -9.12
C GLY A 94 2.28 0.68 -7.64
N LEU A 95 2.87 -0.16 -6.81
CA LEU A 95 3.10 -0.02 -5.37
C LEU A 95 4.57 0.28 -5.10
N THR A 96 4.83 1.31 -4.30
CA THR A 96 6.12 1.51 -3.64
C THR A 96 6.05 1.08 -2.18
N VAL A 97 6.92 0.16 -1.78
CA VAL A 97 7.15 -0.22 -0.39
C VAL A 97 8.37 0.52 0.14
N ILE A 98 8.22 1.27 1.24
CA ILE A 98 9.29 2.00 1.92
C ILE A 98 9.32 1.61 3.40
N THR A 99 10.49 1.29 3.92
CA THR A 99 10.69 0.94 5.34
C THR A 99 12.17 1.00 5.70
N ARG A 100 12.51 0.93 6.99
CA ARG A 100 13.81 0.40 7.42
C ARG A 100 13.77 -1.13 7.25
N GLY A 101 14.64 -1.67 6.40
CA GLY A 101 14.57 -3.06 5.93
C GLY A 101 15.34 -4.06 6.79
N ALA A 102 14.88 -5.32 6.81
CA ALA A 102 15.42 -6.37 7.68
C ALA A 102 16.83 -6.87 7.32
N LEU A 103 17.26 -6.72 6.06
CA LEU A 103 18.55 -7.24 5.62
C LEU A 103 19.71 -6.34 6.08
N THR A 104 19.62 -5.03 5.82
CA THR A 104 20.70 -4.08 6.11
C THR A 104 20.42 -3.20 7.32
N ASN A 105 19.19 -3.21 7.86
CA ASN A 105 18.71 -2.24 8.86
C ASN A 105 18.75 -0.78 8.38
N GLY A 106 19.00 -0.54 7.09
CA GLY A 106 18.91 0.78 6.46
C GLY A 106 17.56 1.00 5.78
N ALA A 107 17.32 2.23 5.31
CA ALA A 107 16.14 2.54 4.50
C ALA A 107 16.13 1.75 3.19
N THR A 108 14.94 1.40 2.71
CA THR A 108 14.74 0.79 1.40
C THR A 108 13.53 1.37 0.71
N SER A 109 13.58 1.41 -0.62
CA SER A 109 12.42 1.51 -1.47
C SER A 109 12.40 0.33 -2.43
N SER A 110 11.25 -0.32 -2.56
CA SER A 110 11.05 -1.44 -3.48
C SER A 110 9.73 -1.26 -4.20
N GLN A 111 9.74 -1.51 -5.50
CA GLN A 111 8.56 -1.33 -6.34
C GLN A 111 7.95 -2.67 -6.74
N ALA A 112 6.64 -2.70 -6.93
CA ALA A 112 5.90 -3.77 -7.57
C ALA A 112 4.81 -3.17 -8.46
N ASN A 113 4.41 -3.88 -9.52
CA ASN A 113 3.38 -3.39 -10.46
C ASN A 113 1.97 -3.81 -9.99
N GLY A 114 1.09 -4.23 -10.91
CA GLY A 114 -0.26 -4.69 -10.57
C GLY A 114 -1.26 -3.55 -10.39
N PHE A 115 -2.27 -3.81 -9.56
CA PHE A 115 -3.47 -3.00 -9.43
C PHE A 115 -3.53 -2.22 -8.12
N PHE A 116 -2.63 -2.51 -7.16
CA PHE A 116 -2.63 -1.93 -5.82
C PHE A 116 -2.73 -0.40 -5.86
N GLY A 117 -1.88 0.25 -6.66
CA GLY A 117 -1.82 1.70 -6.68
C GLY A 117 -3.10 2.32 -7.19
N ALA A 118 -3.66 1.77 -8.28
CA ALA A 118 -4.94 2.21 -8.80
C ALA A 118 -6.09 1.99 -7.80
N SER A 119 -6.18 0.78 -7.21
CA SER A 119 -7.23 0.44 -6.24
C SER A 119 -7.18 1.33 -4.99
N LEU A 120 -5.98 1.66 -4.50
CA LEU A 120 -5.80 2.56 -3.36
C LEU A 120 -6.25 3.98 -3.68
N LYS A 121 -5.87 4.49 -4.86
CA LYS A 121 -6.24 5.85 -5.33
C LYS A 121 -7.74 5.98 -5.51
N PHE A 122 -8.38 4.98 -6.11
CA PHE A 122 -9.85 4.92 -6.21
C PHE A 122 -10.54 4.74 -4.86
N SER A 123 -9.83 4.24 -3.84
CA SER A 123 -10.32 4.21 -2.46
C SER A 123 -10.14 5.55 -1.73
N GLY A 124 -9.49 6.54 -2.36
CA GLY A 124 -9.33 7.88 -1.81
C GLY A 124 -8.04 8.11 -1.02
N TYR A 125 -7.01 7.27 -1.20
CA TYR A 125 -5.73 7.40 -0.50
C TYR A 125 -4.54 7.39 -1.46
N ASP A 126 -3.47 8.09 -1.11
CA ASP A 126 -2.19 8.09 -1.86
C ASP A 126 -1.15 7.13 -1.25
N ALA A 127 -1.27 6.85 0.05
CA ALA A 127 -0.42 5.89 0.74
C ALA A 127 -1.12 5.28 1.97
N ILE A 128 -0.60 4.13 2.41
CA ILE A 128 -0.88 3.50 3.70
C ILE A 128 0.41 3.55 4.53
N VAL A 129 0.36 4.11 5.73
CA VAL A 129 1.47 4.14 6.67
C VAL A 129 1.15 3.26 7.86
N ILE A 130 1.91 2.19 8.02
CA ILE A 130 1.68 1.16 9.02
C ILE A 130 2.73 1.28 10.13
N GLN A 131 2.26 1.35 11.37
CA GLN A 131 3.07 1.38 12.59
C GLN A 131 2.59 0.34 13.61
N GLY A 132 3.36 0.14 14.67
CA GLY A 132 3.06 -0.84 15.71
C GLY A 132 3.25 -2.28 15.24
N GLN A 133 2.77 -3.23 16.05
CA GLN A 133 2.76 -4.67 15.77
C GLN A 133 1.46 -5.25 16.32
N ALA A 134 0.76 -6.06 15.52
CA ALA A 134 -0.50 -6.63 15.95
C ALA A 134 -0.29 -7.71 17.02
N PRO A 135 -1.19 -7.85 18.02
CA PRO A 135 -1.11 -8.92 19.02
C PRO A 135 -1.40 -10.30 18.43
N ARG A 136 -2.00 -10.37 17.23
CA ARG A 136 -2.31 -11.59 16.46
C ARG A 136 -2.06 -11.34 14.98
N TRP A 137 -2.09 -12.41 14.17
CA TRP A 137 -1.98 -12.28 12.71
C TRP A 137 -3.24 -11.66 12.13
N VAL A 138 -3.07 -10.56 11.38
CA VAL A 138 -4.16 -9.82 10.75
C VAL A 138 -3.89 -9.57 9.27
N TYR A 139 -4.94 -9.28 8.51
CA TYR A 139 -4.84 -8.64 7.21
C TYR A 139 -5.63 -7.33 7.21
N LEU A 140 -5.15 -6.34 6.45
CA LEU A 140 -5.83 -5.07 6.28
C LEU A 140 -6.78 -5.17 5.08
N SER A 141 -8.07 -4.96 5.29
CA SER A 141 -9.09 -4.89 4.24
C SER A 141 -9.49 -3.43 4.01
N ILE A 142 -9.47 -2.98 2.77
CA ILE A 142 -9.90 -1.63 2.37
C ILE A 142 -10.98 -1.77 1.30
N ASN A 143 -12.13 -1.17 1.57
CA ASN A 143 -13.20 -0.98 0.60
C ASN A 143 -13.71 0.46 0.72
N ASP A 144 -13.14 1.35 -0.09
CA ASP A 144 -13.38 2.80 -0.01
C ASP A 144 -13.12 3.31 1.43
N ASP A 145 -14.14 3.81 2.13
CA ASP A 145 -14.02 4.34 3.51
C ASP A 145 -14.07 3.26 4.59
N VAL A 146 -14.36 2.01 4.21
CA VAL A 146 -14.40 0.88 5.15
C VAL A 146 -13.01 0.27 5.23
N VAL A 147 -12.31 0.53 6.33
CA VAL A 147 -10.96 0.03 6.60
C VAL A 147 -11.01 -0.89 7.82
N GLU A 148 -10.59 -2.14 7.68
CA GLU A 148 -10.72 -3.14 8.74
C GLU A 148 -9.45 -3.97 8.91
N LEU A 149 -9.06 -4.21 10.16
CA LEU A 149 -8.07 -5.22 10.51
C LEU A 149 -8.80 -6.53 10.82
N ARG A 150 -8.68 -7.49 9.91
CA ARG A 150 -9.38 -8.78 9.98
C ARG A 150 -8.41 -9.88 10.38
N ASP A 151 -8.94 -10.95 10.99
CA ASP A 151 -8.13 -12.10 11.39
C ASP A 151 -7.49 -12.76 10.17
N ALA A 152 -6.21 -13.15 10.28
CA ALA A 152 -5.48 -13.83 9.21
C ALA A 152 -4.93 -15.19 9.62
N ALA A 153 -5.41 -15.78 10.72
CA ALA A 153 -4.88 -17.06 11.20
C ALA A 153 -5.06 -18.19 10.18
N HIS A 154 -6.17 -18.18 9.42
CA HIS A 154 -6.47 -19.16 8.35
C HIS A 154 -5.62 -18.98 7.08
N LEU A 155 -4.85 -17.89 6.99
CA LEU A 155 -3.97 -17.57 5.88
C LEU A 155 -2.52 -17.97 6.15
N LEU A 156 -2.15 -18.29 7.40
CA LEU A 156 -0.77 -18.64 7.75
C LEU A 156 -0.31 -19.92 7.07
N GLY A 157 0.97 -19.96 6.70
CA GLY A 157 1.58 -21.06 5.96
C GLY A 157 1.24 -21.09 4.46
N ARG A 158 0.24 -20.31 4.01
CA ARG A 158 -0.09 -20.17 2.59
C ARG A 158 0.94 -19.30 1.87
N ASP A 159 1.25 -19.65 0.62
CA ASP A 159 2.00 -18.75 -0.25
C ASP A 159 1.17 -17.50 -0.64
N THR A 160 1.77 -16.58 -1.39
CA THR A 160 1.11 -15.32 -1.74
C THR A 160 -0.05 -15.50 -2.72
N TRP A 161 -0.02 -16.51 -3.59
CA TRP A 161 -1.09 -16.79 -4.56
C TRP A 161 -2.27 -17.47 -3.85
N GLU A 162 -1.98 -18.47 -3.03
CA GLU A 162 -2.97 -19.14 -2.18
C GLU A 162 -3.65 -18.17 -1.22
N THR A 163 -2.89 -17.20 -0.68
CA THR A 163 -3.43 -16.12 0.16
C THR A 163 -4.39 -15.23 -0.64
N GLN A 164 -4.00 -14.83 -1.86
CA GLN A 164 -4.85 -14.03 -2.74
C GLN A 164 -6.12 -14.77 -3.17
N ASP A 165 -6.03 -16.06 -3.47
CA ASP A 165 -7.18 -16.88 -3.83
C ASP A 165 -8.12 -17.09 -2.64
N ALA A 166 -7.59 -17.28 -1.44
CA ALA A 166 -8.38 -17.37 -0.22
C ALA A 166 -9.15 -16.07 0.05
N LEU A 167 -8.50 -14.92 -0.09
CA LEU A 167 -9.12 -13.60 0.10
C LEU A 167 -10.13 -13.26 -1.01
N SER A 168 -9.85 -13.63 -2.27
CA SER A 168 -10.82 -13.51 -3.37
C SER A 168 -12.12 -14.27 -3.05
N ARG A 169 -12.01 -15.52 -2.58
CA ARG A 169 -13.17 -16.32 -2.17
C ARG A 169 -13.88 -15.75 -0.96
N GLU A 170 -13.14 -15.32 0.07
CA GLU A 170 -13.69 -14.75 1.29
C GLU A 170 -14.47 -13.46 1.04
N LEU A 171 -13.97 -12.61 0.13
CA LEU A 171 -14.57 -11.32 -0.20
C LEU A 171 -15.58 -11.40 -1.36
N GLY A 172 -15.67 -12.54 -2.06
CA GLY A 172 -16.53 -12.71 -3.23
C GLY A 172 -16.11 -11.85 -4.42
N LEU A 173 -14.81 -11.57 -4.56
CA LEU A 173 -14.24 -10.70 -5.59
C LEU A 173 -13.24 -11.47 -6.44
N ALA A 174 -13.07 -11.07 -7.70
CA ALA A 174 -12.16 -11.72 -8.64
C ALA A 174 -11.50 -10.72 -9.60
N GLY A 175 -10.38 -11.12 -10.18
CA GLY A 175 -9.64 -10.32 -11.15
C GLY A 175 -9.29 -8.93 -10.61
N HIS A 176 -9.49 -7.89 -11.42
CA HIS A 176 -9.10 -6.52 -11.06
C HIS A 176 -10.03 -5.86 -10.03
N ALA A 177 -11.05 -6.57 -9.52
CA ALA A 177 -11.92 -6.06 -8.46
C ALA A 177 -11.25 -6.12 -7.07
N LEU A 178 -10.16 -6.88 -6.92
CA LEU A 178 -9.41 -7.02 -5.69
C LEU A 178 -7.91 -7.00 -6.00
N SER A 179 -7.16 -6.14 -5.31
CA SER A 179 -5.70 -6.22 -5.28
C SER A 179 -5.25 -6.74 -3.92
N VAL A 180 -4.36 -7.73 -3.91
CA VAL A 180 -3.84 -8.33 -2.68
C VAL A 180 -2.33 -8.33 -2.73
N TYR A 181 -1.71 -7.68 -1.75
CA TYR A 181 -0.27 -7.73 -1.51
C TYR A 181 0.01 -8.26 -0.11
N GLY A 182 0.89 -9.25 -0.01
CA GLY A 182 1.18 -9.89 1.27
C GLY A 182 2.49 -10.62 1.28
N ILE A 183 2.65 -11.45 2.30
CA ILE A 183 3.85 -12.24 2.54
C ILE A 183 3.53 -13.73 2.49
N GLY A 184 4.46 -14.53 2.00
CA GLY A 184 4.43 -15.98 2.16
C GLY A 184 5.11 -16.45 3.47
N PRO A 185 5.33 -17.76 3.62
CA PRO A 185 5.96 -18.34 4.82
C PRO A 185 7.34 -17.73 5.16
N ALA A 186 8.10 -17.28 4.16
CA ALA A 186 9.38 -16.62 4.39
C ALA A 186 9.23 -15.31 5.21
N GLY A 187 8.19 -14.52 4.93
CA GLY A 187 7.91 -13.31 5.71
C GLY A 187 7.39 -13.64 7.12
N GLU A 188 6.55 -14.68 7.23
CA GLU A 188 6.05 -15.17 8.52
C GLU A 188 7.18 -15.62 9.46
N GLN A 189 8.20 -16.26 8.90
CA GLN A 189 9.39 -16.75 9.61
C GLN A 189 10.53 -15.71 9.67
N LEU A 190 10.27 -14.45 9.30
CA LEU A 190 11.21 -13.33 9.39
C LEU A 190 12.54 -13.56 8.63
N VAL A 191 12.49 -14.28 7.49
CA VAL A 191 13.66 -14.44 6.62
C VAL A 191 14.11 -13.05 6.15
N ARG A 192 15.36 -12.65 6.42
CA ARG A 192 15.83 -11.27 6.23
C ARG A 192 15.75 -10.74 4.80
N PHE A 193 15.57 -11.59 3.81
CA PHE A 193 15.36 -11.22 2.40
C PHE A 193 13.93 -11.57 1.91
N ALA A 194 12.99 -11.80 2.81
CA ALA A 194 11.59 -12.01 2.47
C ALA A 194 11.02 -10.79 1.75
N VAL A 195 10.17 -11.08 0.79
CA VAL A 195 9.58 -10.11 -0.13
C VAL A 195 8.12 -9.86 0.22
N ILE A 196 7.57 -8.77 -0.30
CA ILE A 196 6.12 -8.55 -0.39
C ILE A 196 5.74 -8.82 -1.83
N ALA A 197 4.78 -9.70 -2.06
CA ALA A 197 4.30 -10.04 -3.39
C ALA A 197 2.78 -10.00 -3.45
N GLY A 198 2.25 -9.71 -4.62
CA GLY A 198 0.83 -9.51 -4.80
C GLY A 198 0.42 -9.50 -6.25
N ASP A 199 -0.88 -9.50 -6.45
CA ASP A 199 -1.51 -9.59 -7.77
C ASP A 199 -0.87 -10.72 -8.61
N TYR A 200 -0.74 -11.87 -7.96
CA TYR A 200 0.03 -13.04 -8.38
C TYR A 200 1.54 -12.75 -8.58
N GLY A 201 1.95 -12.13 -9.68
CA GLY A 201 3.35 -12.13 -10.13
C GLY A 201 4.20 -10.92 -9.72
N HIS A 202 3.65 -9.93 -9.02
CA HIS A 202 4.33 -8.66 -8.79
C HIS A 202 5.02 -8.63 -7.43
N VAL A 203 6.30 -8.21 -7.40
CA VAL A 203 7.16 -8.45 -6.24
C VAL A 203 7.96 -7.21 -5.85
N ALA A 204 7.77 -6.75 -4.62
CA ALA A 204 8.66 -5.83 -3.94
C ALA A 204 9.69 -6.65 -3.15
N SER A 205 10.91 -6.79 -3.71
CA SER A 205 11.90 -7.77 -3.26
C SER A 205 13.07 -7.21 -2.45
N LYS A 206 13.22 -5.90 -2.32
CA LYS A 206 14.44 -5.31 -1.76
C LYS A 206 14.44 -5.26 -0.23
N ASN A 207 15.64 -5.46 0.32
CA ASN A 207 16.02 -5.25 1.72
C ASN A 207 15.09 -5.89 2.79
N GLY A 208 14.42 -7.00 2.48
CA GLY A 208 13.66 -7.74 3.49
C GLY A 208 12.36 -7.07 3.94
N CYS A 209 11.70 -6.30 3.07
CA CYS A 209 10.42 -5.67 3.42
C CYS A 209 9.32 -6.68 3.85
N GLY A 210 9.34 -7.91 3.34
CA GLY A 210 8.44 -8.98 3.77
C GLY A 210 8.66 -9.43 5.21
N ALA A 211 9.91 -9.41 5.71
CA ALA A 211 10.18 -9.72 7.11
C ALA A 211 9.70 -8.59 8.04
N VAL A 212 9.76 -7.32 7.59
CA VAL A 212 9.19 -6.20 8.34
C VAL A 212 7.67 -6.36 8.46
N MET A 213 6.99 -6.65 7.35
CA MET A 213 5.55 -6.90 7.33
C MET A 213 5.17 -8.10 8.23
N GLY A 214 5.96 -9.17 8.20
CA GLY A 214 5.79 -10.33 9.07
C GLY A 214 6.04 -10.03 10.55
N LYS A 215 7.05 -9.22 10.89
CA LYS A 215 7.31 -8.80 12.29
C LYS A 215 6.15 -8.02 12.86
N LYS A 216 5.46 -7.25 12.03
CA LYS A 216 4.25 -6.52 12.38
C LYS A 216 3.00 -7.41 12.51
N ARG A 217 3.13 -8.72 12.20
CA ARG A 217 2.04 -9.71 12.12
C ARG A 217 0.93 -9.32 11.14
N LEU A 218 1.30 -8.61 10.08
CA LEU A 218 0.41 -8.28 8.98
C LEU A 218 0.65 -9.28 7.85
N LYS A 219 -0.33 -10.14 7.55
CA LYS A 219 -0.22 -11.17 6.52
C LYS A 219 -0.41 -10.61 5.12
N ALA A 220 -1.37 -9.70 4.95
CA ALA A 220 -1.70 -9.10 3.67
C ALA A 220 -2.39 -7.74 3.83
N VAL A 221 -2.41 -6.99 2.73
CA VAL A 221 -3.27 -5.84 2.47
C VAL A 221 -4.12 -6.18 1.26
N ALA A 222 -5.44 -6.14 1.43
CA ALA A 222 -6.44 -6.47 0.43
C ALA A 222 -7.30 -5.24 0.16
N ILE A 223 -7.25 -4.74 -1.07
CA ILE A 223 -7.93 -3.51 -1.48
C ILE A 223 -8.96 -3.87 -2.55
N VAL A 224 -10.24 -3.71 -2.20
CA VAL A 224 -11.33 -3.72 -3.17
C VAL A 224 -11.14 -2.54 -4.10
N ARG A 225 -11.32 -2.74 -5.41
CA ARG A 225 -11.22 -1.65 -6.38
C ARG A 225 -12.21 -0.55 -6.00
N GLY A 226 -11.67 0.59 -5.53
CA GLY A 226 -12.49 1.70 -5.07
C GLY A 226 -13.36 2.27 -6.19
N THR A 227 -14.39 2.99 -5.78
CA THR A 227 -15.42 3.50 -6.70
C THR A 227 -15.23 4.98 -7.07
N ARG A 228 -14.22 5.64 -6.49
CA ARG A 228 -13.97 7.07 -6.74
C ARG A 228 -13.27 7.29 -8.07
N GLY A 229 -13.66 8.37 -8.74
CA GLY A 229 -12.93 8.86 -9.91
C GLY A 229 -11.63 9.54 -9.53
N LEU A 230 -10.62 9.39 -10.37
CA LEU A 230 -9.39 10.18 -10.34
C LEU A 230 -9.31 10.99 -11.64
N THR A 231 -8.94 12.26 -11.54
CA THR A 231 -8.88 13.14 -12.72
C THR A 231 -7.53 13.85 -12.76
N ALA A 232 -6.94 13.92 -13.96
CA ALA A 232 -5.72 14.68 -14.20
C ALA A 232 -6.03 16.17 -14.29
N ALA A 233 -5.03 17.02 -14.04
CA ALA A 233 -5.18 18.47 -14.20
C ALA A 233 -5.51 18.87 -15.66
N ASP A 234 -4.90 18.18 -16.62
CA ASP A 234 -5.23 18.25 -18.05
C ASP A 234 -5.51 16.83 -18.60
N PRO A 235 -6.78 16.39 -18.64
CA PRO A 235 -7.13 15.06 -19.14
C PRO A 235 -6.78 14.84 -20.62
N ARG A 236 -6.85 15.88 -21.45
CA ARG A 236 -6.56 15.75 -22.89
C ARG A 236 -5.05 15.62 -23.11
N GLY A 237 -4.26 16.48 -22.48
CA GLY A 237 -2.81 16.41 -22.53
C GLY A 237 -2.27 15.09 -21.99
N LEU A 238 -2.87 14.55 -20.92
CA LEU A 238 -2.49 13.24 -20.39
C LEU A 238 -2.70 12.11 -21.41
N ILE A 239 -3.89 12.05 -22.04
CA ILE A 239 -4.20 11.01 -23.02
C ILE A 239 -3.26 11.12 -24.23
N GLN A 240 -3.05 12.34 -24.74
CA GLN A 240 -2.12 12.56 -25.84
C GLN A 240 -0.71 12.05 -25.49
N ALA A 241 -0.18 12.41 -24.32
CA ALA A 241 1.13 11.95 -23.89
C ALA A 241 1.20 10.42 -23.73
N ALA A 242 0.14 9.79 -23.24
CA ALA A 242 0.08 8.33 -23.11
C ALA A 242 0.05 7.62 -24.47
N ASP A 243 -0.64 8.20 -25.46
CA ASP A 243 -0.69 7.71 -26.83
C ASP A 243 0.66 7.87 -27.53
N ASP A 244 1.32 9.01 -27.36
CA ASP A 244 2.66 9.27 -27.91
C ASP A 244 3.67 8.25 -27.37
N ILE A 245 3.70 8.04 -26.04
CA ILE A 245 4.55 7.01 -25.41
C ILE A 245 4.25 5.61 -25.98
N ALA A 246 2.98 5.27 -26.16
CA ALA A 246 2.58 3.96 -26.69
C ALA A 246 2.91 3.78 -28.17
N TYR A 247 2.96 4.87 -28.94
CA TYR A 247 3.42 4.87 -30.32
C TYR A 247 4.92 4.63 -30.39
N ASP A 248 5.71 5.42 -29.65
CA ASP A 248 7.16 5.34 -29.63
C ASP A 248 7.65 3.94 -29.23
N LEU A 249 7.06 3.35 -28.17
CA LEU A 249 7.40 1.99 -27.70
C LEU A 249 7.15 0.87 -28.73
N LYS A 250 6.34 1.10 -29.76
CA LYS A 250 6.09 0.12 -30.82
C LYS A 250 7.02 0.29 -32.01
N THR A 251 7.62 1.46 -32.16
CA THR A 251 8.38 1.85 -33.35
C THR A 251 9.88 1.94 -33.11
N ASP A 252 10.32 1.96 -31.86
CA ASP A 252 11.73 1.78 -31.43
C ASP A 252 12.14 0.29 -31.42
#